data_AF-A0AAD0PF15-F1
#
_entry.id   AF-A0AAD0PF15-F1
#
_cell.length_a   1.000
_cell.length_b   1.000
_cell.length_c   1.000
_cell.angle_alpha   90.00
_cell.angle_beta   90.00
_cell.angle_gamma   90.00
#
_symmetry.space_group_name_H-M   'P 1'
#
loop_
_entity.id
_entity.type
_entity.pdbx_description
1 polymer ?
#
loop_
_entity_poly.entity_id
_entity_poly.type
_entity_poly.pdbx_seq_one_letter_code
_entity_poly.pdbx_strand_id
1 'polypeptide(L)'
;MIRNVQFLRFIAAAMVVFAHYPLFAVTELGANPSLLKLGGFGVDIFFVISGFIMLLILYPTSTSNTNTPAMSWSQFIKKRIYRVWPLYFVGTALVFIVASIINGSSISNDVEISRAYNSSKADIFLVLQSLTFSHAFIAPVLDVGWTLQFEFAFYITIALSLAIGIRKCDSLILAFSLILLRQAWPRLR
;
A
#
# COMPACT_ATOMS: atom_id res chain seq x y z
N MET A 1 -22.13 -0.48 -8.64
CA MET A 1 -20.75 0.03 -8.39
C MET A 1 -20.47 1.10 -9.43
N ILE A 2 -20.01 2.28 -9.02
CA ILE A 2 -19.93 3.46 -9.91
C ILE A 2 -18.73 3.29 -10.88
N ARG A 3 -19.01 3.14 -12.18
CA ARG A 3 -18.02 2.91 -13.25
C ARG A 3 -16.89 3.95 -13.25
N ASN A 4 -17.22 5.20 -12.96
CA ASN A 4 -16.27 6.32 -12.95
C ASN A 4 -15.18 6.15 -11.88
N VAL A 5 -15.52 5.58 -10.71
CA VAL A 5 -14.56 5.41 -9.62
C VAL A 5 -13.58 4.27 -9.91
N GLN A 6 -14.03 3.22 -10.60
CA GLN A 6 -13.14 2.16 -11.08
C GLN A 6 -12.16 2.67 -12.14
N PHE A 7 -12.62 3.56 -13.02
CA PHE A 7 -11.75 4.20 -14.01
C PHE A 7 -10.68 5.09 -13.36
N LEU A 8 -11.03 5.86 -12.33
CA LEU A 8 -10.08 6.65 -11.54
C LEU A 8 -9.03 5.76 -10.84
N ARG A 9 -9.44 4.60 -10.31
CA ARG A 9 -8.48 3.62 -9.74
C ARG A 9 -7.54 3.06 -10.79
N PHE A 10 -8.04 2.79 -11.99
CA PHE A 10 -7.21 2.33 -13.09
C PHE A 10 -6.16 3.38 -13.47
N ILE A 11 -6.56 4.65 -13.60
CA ILE A 11 -5.62 5.75 -13.88
C ILE A 11 -4.58 5.86 -12.77
N ALA A 12 -5.01 5.87 -11.50
CA ALA A 12 -4.09 5.97 -10.36
C ALA A 12 -3.08 4.81 -10.33
N ALA A 13 -3.54 3.58 -10.53
CA ALA A 13 -2.67 2.40 -10.61
C ALA A 13 -1.71 2.48 -11.79
N ALA A 14 -2.17 2.95 -12.96
CA ALA A 14 -1.32 3.15 -14.14
C ALA A 14 -0.22 4.18 -13.85
N MET A 15 -0.53 5.30 -13.19
CA MET A 15 0.47 6.30 -12.79
C MET A 15 1.55 5.71 -11.88
N VAL A 16 1.17 4.86 -10.92
CA VAL A 16 2.13 4.17 -10.04
C VAL A 16 3.02 3.21 -10.83
N VAL A 17 2.45 2.42 -11.74
CA VAL A 17 3.21 1.48 -12.59
C VAL A 17 4.19 2.23 -13.49
N PHE A 18 3.73 3.27 -14.18
CA PHE A 18 4.58 4.10 -15.05
C PHE A 18 5.65 4.87 -14.27
N ALA A 19 5.47 5.12 -12.98
CA ALA A 19 6.47 5.74 -12.12
C ALA A 19 7.43 4.74 -11.46
N HIS A 20 7.18 3.42 -11.54
CA HIS A 20 8.16 2.39 -11.20
C HIS A 20 8.96 1.89 -12.42
N TYR A 21 8.41 2.06 -13.62
CA TYR A 21 9.12 1.93 -14.90
C TYR A 21 10.41 2.80 -15.05
N PRO A 22 10.54 4.02 -14.48
CA PRO A 22 11.68 4.90 -14.70
C PRO A 22 12.93 4.53 -13.91
N LEU A 23 12.89 3.56 -12.98
CA LEU A 23 14.14 3.10 -12.36
C LEU A 23 15.06 2.42 -13.39
N PHE A 24 14.49 1.94 -14.51
CA PHE A 24 15.23 1.42 -15.66
C PHE A 24 15.48 2.49 -16.75
N ALA A 25 14.57 3.47 -16.91
CA ALA A 25 14.64 4.46 -18.00
C ALA A 25 15.30 5.81 -17.63
N VAL A 26 15.32 6.22 -16.36
CA VAL A 26 16.00 7.47 -15.93
C VAL A 26 17.51 7.28 -15.87
N THR A 27 17.97 6.08 -15.54
CA THR A 27 19.40 5.71 -15.50
C THR A 27 20.00 5.46 -16.88
N GLU A 28 19.27 4.82 -17.79
CA GLU A 28 19.79 4.42 -19.11
C GLU A 28 19.38 5.36 -20.27
N LEU A 29 18.19 5.99 -20.21
CA LEU A 29 17.61 6.77 -21.33
C LEU A 29 17.55 8.29 -21.08
N GLY A 30 18.08 8.78 -19.95
CA GLY A 30 18.10 10.22 -19.63
C GLY A 30 16.70 10.82 -19.39
N ALA A 31 15.73 10.01 -19.01
CA ALA A 31 14.35 10.45 -18.79
C ALA A 31 14.22 11.44 -17.62
N ASN A 32 13.24 12.36 -17.71
CA ASN A 32 13.06 13.42 -16.73
C ASN A 32 12.71 12.86 -15.33
N PRO A 33 13.46 13.18 -14.26
CA PRO A 33 13.22 12.70 -12.89
C PRO A 33 11.85 13.13 -12.32
N SER A 34 11.18 14.10 -12.96
CA SER A 34 9.81 14.49 -12.64
C SER A 34 8.79 13.36 -12.82
N LEU A 35 9.08 12.35 -13.65
CA LEU A 35 8.22 11.18 -13.84
C LEU A 35 8.11 10.32 -12.56
N LEU A 36 9.15 10.29 -11.72
CA LEU A 36 9.14 9.58 -10.43
C LEU A 36 8.17 10.25 -9.44
N LYS A 37 8.04 11.59 -9.50
CA LYS A 37 7.09 12.35 -8.66
C LYS A 37 5.63 12.04 -9.02
N LEU A 38 5.37 11.62 -10.26
CA LEU A 38 4.05 11.21 -10.71
C LEU A 38 3.55 9.96 -9.98
N GLY A 39 4.47 9.09 -9.54
CA GLY A 39 4.14 7.87 -8.79
C GLY A 39 3.61 8.15 -7.40
N GLY A 40 4.26 9.06 -6.67
CA GLY A 40 3.79 9.50 -5.35
C GLY A 40 2.37 10.07 -5.43
N PHE A 41 2.11 10.93 -6.41
CA PHE A 41 0.78 11.49 -6.63
C PHE A 41 -0.28 10.43 -6.99
N GLY A 42 0.10 9.39 -7.75
CA GLY A 42 -0.76 8.24 -8.04
C GLY A 42 -1.14 7.47 -6.77
N VAL A 43 -0.21 7.28 -5.84
CA VAL A 43 -0.47 6.65 -4.53
C VAL A 43 -1.48 7.49 -3.73
N ASP A 44 -1.30 8.81 -3.67
CA ASP A 44 -2.22 9.70 -2.94
C ASP A 44 -3.67 9.58 -3.46
N ILE A 45 -3.85 9.64 -4.78
CA ILE A 45 -5.16 9.48 -5.41
C ILE A 45 -5.76 8.09 -5.10
N PHE A 46 -4.94 7.03 -5.17
CA PHE A 46 -5.40 5.67 -4.87
C PHE A 46 -5.90 5.54 -3.43
N PHE A 47 -5.21 6.16 -2.47
CA PHE A 47 -5.61 6.17 -1.06
C PHE A 47 -6.92 6.94 -0.84
N VAL A 48 -7.05 8.14 -1.40
CA VAL A 48 -8.28 8.95 -1.27
C VAL A 48 -9.49 8.21 -1.83
N ILE A 49 -9.37 7.63 -3.01
CA ILE A 49 -10.45 6.86 -3.64
C ILE A 49 -10.78 5.60 -2.83
N SER A 50 -9.77 4.94 -2.26
CA SER A 50 -9.98 3.74 -1.46
C SER A 50 -10.69 4.03 -0.14
N GLY A 51 -10.37 5.14 0.52
CA GLY A 51 -11.12 5.62 1.68
C GLY A 51 -12.57 5.96 1.34
N PHE A 52 -12.80 6.66 0.23
CA PHE A 52 -14.14 7.01 -0.24
C PHE A 52 -15.00 5.77 -0.55
N ILE A 53 -14.47 4.81 -1.32
CA ILE A 53 -15.19 3.56 -1.64
C ILE A 53 -15.47 2.76 -0.37
N MET A 54 -14.52 2.71 0.56
CA MET A 54 -14.66 1.97 1.80
C MET A 54 -15.82 2.49 2.63
N LEU A 55 -15.94 3.81 2.76
CA LEU A 55 -17.10 4.46 3.39
C LEU A 55 -18.41 4.13 2.68
N LEU A 56 -18.44 4.19 1.36
CA LEU A 56 -19.66 3.91 0.59
C LEU A 56 -20.12 2.45 0.75
N ILE A 57 -19.19 1.51 0.85
CA ILE A 57 -19.49 0.09 1.13
C ILE A 57 -20.00 -0.08 2.58
N LEU A 58 -19.44 0.68 3.52
CA LEU A 58 -19.75 0.58 4.94
C LEU A 58 -21.08 1.27 5.29
N TYR A 59 -21.43 2.36 4.60
CA TYR A 59 -22.66 3.12 4.78
C TYR A 59 -23.40 3.30 3.44
N PRO A 60 -24.04 2.24 2.92
CA PRO A 60 -24.77 2.32 1.65
C PRO A 60 -25.97 3.26 1.79
N THR A 61 -26.08 4.21 0.86
CA THR A 61 -27.19 5.18 0.77
C THR A 61 -28.57 4.54 0.59
N SER A 62 -28.64 3.26 0.20
CA SER A 62 -29.89 2.52 0.00
C SER A 62 -30.56 2.04 1.30
N THR A 63 -29.86 2.12 2.43
CA THR A 63 -30.38 1.64 3.71
C THR A 63 -31.19 2.76 4.36
N SER A 64 -32.47 2.52 4.68
CA SER A 64 -33.38 3.52 5.27
C SER A 64 -32.91 4.09 6.63
N ASN A 65 -31.87 3.48 7.21
CA ASN A 65 -31.19 3.92 8.41
C ASN A 65 -29.73 4.28 8.07
N THR A 66 -29.48 5.55 7.75
CA THR A 66 -28.16 6.07 7.35
C THR A 66 -27.08 5.95 8.44
N ASN A 67 -27.47 5.52 9.65
CA ASN A 67 -26.63 5.48 10.84
C ASN A 67 -26.14 4.07 11.21
N THR A 68 -26.56 3.02 10.49
CA THR A 68 -26.13 1.64 10.77
C THR A 68 -25.09 1.19 9.74
N PRO A 69 -23.88 0.80 10.17
CA PRO A 69 -22.89 0.25 9.25
C PRO A 69 -23.38 -1.09 8.69
N ALA A 70 -23.08 -1.34 7.42
CA ALA A 70 -23.46 -2.55 6.70
C ALA A 70 -22.77 -3.83 7.21
N MET A 71 -21.73 -3.70 8.05
CA MET A 71 -21.01 -4.82 8.65
C MET A 71 -20.38 -4.44 9.98
N SER A 72 -20.12 -5.43 10.84
CA SER A 72 -19.39 -5.22 12.09
C SER A 72 -17.91 -4.95 11.86
N TRP A 73 -17.23 -4.37 12.86
CA TRP A 73 -15.78 -4.14 12.83
C TRP A 73 -14.98 -5.43 12.56
N SER A 74 -15.43 -6.56 13.12
CA SER A 74 -14.75 -7.86 13.00
C SER A 74 -14.92 -8.46 11.60
N GLN A 75 -16.09 -8.30 10.99
CA GLN A 75 -16.32 -8.70 9.60
C GLN A 75 -15.52 -7.81 8.64
N PHE A 76 -15.45 -6.52 8.92
CA PHE A 76 -14.68 -5.57 8.12
C PHE A 76 -13.19 -5.92 8.08
N ILE A 77 -12.54 -6.07 9.25
CA ILE A 77 -11.09 -6.33 9.31
C ILE A 77 -10.73 -7.69 8.68
N LYS A 78 -11.54 -8.73 8.93
CA LYS A 78 -11.34 -10.06 8.35
C LYS A 78 -11.36 -10.00 6.82
N LYS A 79 -12.36 -9.34 6.22
CA LYS A 79 -12.46 -9.19 4.77
C LYS A 79 -11.24 -8.47 4.16
N ARG A 80 -10.56 -7.60 4.91
CA ARG A 80 -9.36 -6.90 4.44
C ARG A 80 -8.12 -7.75 4.58
N ILE A 81 -7.95 -8.45 5.70
CA ILE A 81 -6.85 -9.39 5.91
C ILE A 81 -6.86 -10.49 4.84
N TYR A 82 -8.01 -11.17 4.62
CA TYR A 82 -8.11 -12.21 3.60
C TYR A 82 -7.89 -11.72 2.17
N ARG A 83 -8.12 -10.43 1.91
CA ARG A 83 -7.90 -9.85 0.58
C ARG A 83 -6.42 -9.53 0.34
N VAL A 84 -5.77 -8.92 1.33
CA VAL A 84 -4.44 -8.32 1.14
C VAL A 84 -3.32 -9.26 1.56
N TRP A 85 -3.49 -9.94 2.70
CA TRP A 85 -2.44 -10.72 3.33
C TRP A 85 -1.95 -11.91 2.49
N PRO A 86 -2.81 -12.71 1.82
CA PRO A 86 -2.35 -13.83 0.99
C PRO A 86 -1.45 -13.39 -0.16
N LEU A 87 -1.83 -12.34 -0.89
CA LEU A 87 -1.05 -11.83 -2.02
C LEU A 87 0.27 -11.21 -1.54
N TYR A 88 0.23 -10.46 -0.44
CA TYR A 88 1.43 -9.86 0.13
C TYR A 88 2.41 -10.90 0.65
N PHE A 89 1.91 -11.96 1.30
CA PHE A 89 2.72 -13.09 1.76
C PHE A 89 3.42 -13.79 0.59
N VAL A 90 2.67 -14.13 -0.46
CA VAL A 90 3.24 -14.79 -1.65
C VAL A 90 4.28 -13.89 -2.32
N GLY A 91 4.00 -12.60 -2.50
CA GLY A 91 4.96 -11.65 -3.09
C GLY A 91 6.23 -11.51 -2.25
N THR A 92 6.09 -11.41 -0.93
CA THR A 92 7.23 -11.32 0.00
C THR A 92 8.07 -12.60 -0.02
N ALA A 93 7.43 -13.77 0.01
CA ALA A 93 8.10 -15.06 -0.06
C ALA A 93 8.85 -15.24 -1.39
N LEU A 94 8.26 -14.83 -2.51
CA LEU A 94 8.90 -14.87 -3.83
C LEU A 94 10.17 -14.02 -3.84
N VAL A 95 10.10 -12.77 -3.37
CA VAL A 95 11.28 -11.88 -3.31
C VAL A 95 12.37 -12.46 -2.40
N PHE A 96 11.99 -13.02 -1.25
CA PHE A 96 12.93 -13.69 -0.35
C PHE A 96 13.64 -14.88 -1.01
N ILE A 97 12.90 -15.74 -1.72
CA ILE A 97 13.45 -16.90 -2.43
C ILE A 97 14.42 -16.44 -3.52
N VAL A 98 14.00 -15.47 -4.35
CA VAL A 98 14.82 -14.94 -5.44
C VAL A 98 16.09 -14.29 -4.88
N ALA A 99 15.99 -13.48 -3.82
CA ALA A 99 17.15 -12.89 -3.16
C ALA A 99 18.09 -13.97 -2.61
N SER A 100 17.57 -15.01 -1.96
CA SER A 100 18.38 -16.10 -1.41
C SER A 100 19.16 -16.85 -2.50
N ILE A 101 18.52 -17.13 -3.64
CA ILE A 101 19.16 -17.79 -4.80
C ILE A 101 20.27 -16.90 -5.38
N ILE A 102 19.98 -15.62 -5.61
CA ILE A 102 20.93 -14.67 -6.21
C ILE A 102 22.17 -14.52 -5.31
N ASN A 103 21.98 -14.31 -4.00
CA ASN A 103 23.08 -14.13 -3.05
C ASN A 103 23.92 -15.40 -2.88
N GLY A 104 23.36 -16.59 -3.12
CA GLY A 104 24.07 -17.87 -3.11
C GLY A 104 24.76 -18.23 -4.44
N SER A 105 24.63 -17.39 -5.47
CA SER A 105 25.09 -17.67 -6.84
C SER A 105 26.12 -16.65 -7.34
N SER A 106 26.88 -17.01 -8.38
CA SER A 106 27.82 -16.10 -9.06
C SER A 106 27.13 -14.93 -9.80
N ILE A 107 25.79 -14.95 -9.91
CA ILE A 107 24.97 -13.87 -10.49
C ILE A 107 25.01 -12.61 -9.61
N SER A 108 25.37 -12.76 -8.33
CA SER A 108 25.60 -11.63 -7.41
C SER A 108 26.71 -10.66 -7.84
N ASN A 109 27.52 -11.00 -8.85
CA ASN A 109 28.53 -10.10 -9.40
C ASN A 109 27.94 -8.98 -10.29
N ASP A 110 26.69 -9.10 -10.72
CA ASP A 110 26.00 -8.03 -11.43
C ASP A 110 25.52 -6.95 -10.43
N VAL A 111 25.97 -5.72 -10.65
CA VAL A 111 25.72 -4.57 -9.75
C VAL A 111 24.24 -4.22 -9.67
N GLU A 112 23.47 -4.36 -10.76
CA GLU A 112 22.06 -3.99 -10.78
C GLU A 112 21.20 -5.03 -10.07
N ILE A 113 21.44 -6.31 -10.37
CA ILE A 113 20.71 -7.43 -9.77
C ILE A 113 20.97 -7.50 -8.26
N SER A 114 22.22 -7.32 -7.85
CA SER A 114 22.59 -7.30 -6.43
C SER A 114 22.04 -6.09 -5.67
N ARG A 115 21.79 -4.96 -6.35
CA ARG A 115 21.11 -3.81 -5.74
C ARG A 115 19.62 -4.10 -5.52
N ALA A 116 18.96 -4.71 -6.50
CA ALA A 116 17.54 -5.03 -6.42
C ALA A 116 17.23 -6.16 -5.43
N TYR A 117 18.10 -7.18 -5.33
CA TYR A 117 17.96 -8.38 -4.52
C TYR A 117 19.12 -8.56 -3.53
N ASN A 118 19.42 -7.49 -2.80
CA ASN A 118 20.51 -7.48 -1.83
C ASN A 118 20.32 -8.52 -0.69
N SER A 119 21.39 -8.73 0.09
CA SER A 119 21.39 -9.66 1.22
C SER A 119 20.35 -9.34 2.30
N SER A 120 19.97 -8.07 2.48
CA SER A 120 18.94 -7.68 3.44
C SER A 120 17.56 -8.25 3.08
N LYS A 121 17.23 -8.39 1.78
CA LYS A 121 15.98 -9.01 1.33
C LYS A 121 15.95 -10.53 1.53
N ALA A 122 17.10 -11.15 1.79
CA ALA A 122 17.23 -12.55 2.19
C ALA A 122 17.34 -12.74 3.72
N ASP A 123 17.19 -11.67 4.52
CA ASP A 123 17.17 -11.77 5.98
C ASP A 123 15.77 -12.18 6.47
N ILE A 124 15.72 -13.32 7.18
CA ILE A 124 14.48 -13.85 7.77
C ILE A 124 13.86 -12.86 8.77
N PHE A 125 14.68 -12.08 9.47
CA PHE A 125 14.20 -11.09 10.43
C PHE A 125 13.50 -9.94 9.71
N LEU A 126 14.05 -9.47 8.59
CA LEU A 126 13.42 -8.45 7.77
C LEU A 126 12.13 -8.96 7.11
N VAL A 127 12.07 -10.23 6.71
CA VAL A 127 10.83 -10.86 6.22
C VAL A 127 9.74 -10.81 7.29
N LEU A 128 10.06 -11.20 8.52
CA LEU A 128 9.10 -11.16 9.64
C LEU A 128 8.64 -9.73 9.94
N GLN A 129 9.55 -8.74 9.94
CA GLN A 129 9.19 -7.34 10.08
C GLN A 129 8.33 -6.83 8.91
N SER A 130 8.58 -7.31 7.69
CA SER A 130 7.80 -6.96 6.51
C SER A 130 6.37 -7.52 6.59
N LEU A 131 6.21 -8.78 7.02
CA LEU A 131 4.91 -9.46 7.16
C LEU A 131 4.04 -8.91 8.29
N THR A 132 4.68 -8.38 9.34
CA THR A 132 4.02 -7.77 10.51
C THR A 132 3.83 -6.26 10.39
N PHE A 133 4.28 -5.65 9.29
CA PHE A 133 4.31 -4.18 9.11
C PHE A 133 5.09 -3.44 10.20
N SER A 134 6.11 -4.08 10.78
CA SER A 134 6.93 -3.52 11.88
C SER A 134 8.22 -2.86 11.39
N HIS A 135 8.40 -2.69 10.08
CA HIS A 135 9.61 -2.16 9.45
C HIS A 135 9.57 -0.61 9.40
N ALA A 136 9.89 0.05 10.51
CA ALA A 136 9.71 1.50 10.62
C ALA A 136 10.64 2.35 9.72
N PHE A 137 11.92 1.99 9.67
CA PHE A 137 12.96 2.79 8.98
C PHE A 137 13.71 2.03 7.89
N ILE A 138 13.38 0.76 7.70
CA ILE A 138 14.02 -0.13 6.72
C ILE A 138 13.00 -0.39 5.61
N ALA A 139 13.45 -0.42 4.36
CA ALA A 139 12.61 -0.80 3.24
C ALA A 139 12.12 -2.24 3.43
N PRO A 140 10.83 -2.52 3.26
CA PRO A 140 10.33 -3.89 3.34
C PRO A 140 10.94 -4.75 2.24
N VAL A 141 10.90 -6.07 2.43
CA VAL A 141 11.37 -7.04 1.42
C VAL A 141 10.65 -6.82 0.09
N LEU A 142 9.32 -6.62 0.14
CA LEU A 142 8.51 -6.20 -1.00
C LEU A 142 8.21 -4.71 -0.88
N ASP A 143 8.74 -3.89 -1.80
CA ASP A 143 8.74 -2.42 -1.69
C ASP A 143 7.33 -1.81 -1.51
N VAL A 144 6.30 -2.44 -2.10
CA VAL A 144 4.87 -2.06 -1.94
C VAL A 144 4.41 -2.12 -0.48
N GLY A 145 5.05 -2.95 0.35
CA GLY A 145 4.79 -3.07 1.79
C GLY A 145 4.82 -1.74 2.54
N TRP A 146 5.58 -0.76 2.03
CA TRP A 146 5.68 0.57 2.62
C TRP A 146 4.39 1.37 2.51
N THR A 147 3.64 1.21 1.43
CA THR A 147 2.30 1.81 1.30
C THR A 147 1.26 0.97 2.06
N LEU A 148 1.45 -0.34 2.09
CA LEU A 148 0.50 -1.28 2.67
C LEU A 148 0.35 -1.13 4.19
N GLN A 149 1.43 -0.78 4.90
CA GLN A 149 1.37 -0.44 6.34
C GLN A 149 0.39 0.71 6.62
N PHE A 150 0.37 1.76 5.78
CA PHE A 150 -0.54 2.88 5.93
C PHE A 150 -1.99 2.48 5.63
N GLU A 151 -2.18 1.58 4.66
CA GLU A 151 -3.48 0.99 4.36
C GLU A 151 -4.01 0.16 5.53
N PHE A 152 -3.17 -0.64 6.18
CA PHE A 152 -3.57 -1.39 7.38
C PHE A 152 -3.84 -0.49 8.59
N ALA A 153 -3.04 0.56 8.79
CA ALA A 153 -3.30 1.56 9.83
C ALA A 153 -4.68 2.22 9.63
N PHE A 154 -5.01 2.57 8.39
CA PHE A 154 -6.34 3.08 8.02
C PHE A 154 -7.47 2.10 8.37
N TYR A 155 -7.27 0.82 8.04
CA TYR A 155 -8.24 -0.22 8.35
C TYR A 155 -8.47 -0.39 9.85
N ILE A 156 -7.42 -0.31 10.66
CA ILE A 156 -7.52 -0.38 12.11
C ILE A 156 -8.32 0.81 12.65
N THR A 157 -8.06 2.04 12.16
CA THR A 157 -8.82 3.23 12.58
C THR A 157 -10.32 3.10 12.29
N ILE A 158 -10.70 2.58 11.12
CA ILE A 158 -12.11 2.34 10.78
C ILE A 158 -12.70 1.20 11.62
N ALA A 159 -11.95 0.13 11.86
CA ALA A 159 -12.43 -0.96 12.70
C ALA A 159 -12.68 -0.48 14.14
N LEU A 160 -11.80 0.36 14.68
CA LEU A 160 -11.98 0.97 16.00
C LEU A 160 -13.16 1.94 16.04
N SER A 161 -13.34 2.78 15.03
CA SER A 161 -14.49 3.69 14.98
C SER A 161 -15.82 2.92 14.95
N LEU A 162 -15.86 1.80 14.22
CA LEU A 162 -17.00 0.86 14.21
C LEU A 162 -17.20 0.17 15.56
N ALA A 163 -16.13 -0.23 16.25
CA ALA A 163 -16.21 -0.88 17.56
C ALA A 163 -16.74 0.07 18.65
N ILE A 164 -16.37 1.35 18.59
CA ILE A 164 -16.82 2.40 19.52
C ILE A 164 -18.22 2.92 19.16
N GLY A 165 -18.72 2.65 17.94
CA GLY A 165 -20.04 3.08 17.49
C GLY A 165 -20.09 4.56 17.08
N ILE A 166 -18.96 5.14 16.62
CA ILE A 166 -18.89 6.53 16.18
C ILE A 166 -19.67 6.68 14.87
N ARG A 167 -20.72 7.51 14.89
CA ARG A 167 -21.76 7.55 13.84
C ARG A 167 -21.45 8.46 12.64
N LYS A 168 -20.49 9.38 12.76
CA LYS A 168 -20.07 10.29 11.67
C LYS A 168 -18.56 10.21 11.49
N CYS A 169 -18.11 9.56 10.42
CA CYS A 169 -16.71 9.27 10.16
C CYS A 169 -16.00 10.32 9.28
N ASP A 170 -16.62 11.46 8.98
CA ASP A 170 -16.03 12.43 8.06
C ASP A 170 -14.78 13.10 8.65
N SER A 171 -14.82 13.50 9.93
CA SER A 171 -13.71 14.17 10.60
C SER A 171 -12.54 13.24 10.94
N LEU A 172 -12.80 11.98 11.30
CA LEU A 172 -11.76 10.99 11.58
C LEU A 172 -11.05 10.53 10.30
N ILE A 173 -11.78 10.42 9.19
CA ILE A 173 -11.21 10.01 7.90
C ILE A 173 -10.45 11.17 7.26
N LEU A 174 -10.95 12.41 7.38
CA LEU A 174 -10.20 13.61 7.00
C LEU A 174 -8.95 13.79 7.86
N ALA A 175 -9.04 13.64 9.18
CA ALA A 175 -7.89 13.74 10.07
C ALA A 175 -6.85 12.65 9.77
N PHE A 176 -7.28 11.41 9.54
CA PHE A 176 -6.37 10.31 9.24
C PHE A 176 -5.72 10.45 7.85
N SER A 177 -6.49 10.83 6.82
CA SER A 177 -5.93 11.12 5.50
C SER A 177 -4.94 12.29 5.53
N LEU A 178 -5.20 13.34 6.32
CA LEU A 178 -4.25 14.44 6.55
C LEU A 178 -2.98 13.99 7.30
N ILE A 179 -3.10 13.08 8.26
CA ILE A 179 -1.96 12.53 9.00
C ILE A 179 -1.11 11.62 8.10
N LEU A 180 -1.73 10.79 7.26
CA LEU A 180 -1.03 9.96 6.28
C LEU A 180 -0.31 10.80 5.22
N LEU A 181 -0.98 11.83 4.69
CA LEU A 181 -0.37 12.79 3.76
C LEU A 181 0.87 13.46 4.37
N ARG A 182 0.81 13.81 5.66
CA ARG A 182 1.95 14.39 6.40
C ARG A 182 3.12 13.40 6.58
N GLN A 183 2.86 12.11 6.74
CA GLN A 183 3.90 11.08 6.95
C GLN A 183 4.50 10.53 5.66
N ALA A 184 3.77 10.58 4.54
CA ALA A 184 4.28 10.27 3.21
C ALA A 184 5.20 11.37 2.66
N TRP A 185 4.93 12.63 3.01
CA TRP A 185 5.65 13.82 2.53
C TRP A 185 7.18 13.84 2.73
N PRO A 186 7.77 13.39 3.87
CA PRO A 186 9.21 13.53 4.11
C PRO A 186 10.08 12.63 3.23
N ARG A 187 9.52 11.57 2.61
CA ARG A 187 10.28 10.56 1.83
C ARG A 187 10.07 10.67 0.31
N LEU A 188 9.32 11.67 -0.15
CA LEU A 188 9.17 12.05 -1.57
C LEU A 188 10.20 13.11 -2.02
N ARG A 189 11.20 13.42 -1.18
CA ARG A 189 12.33 14.30 -1.49
C ARG A 189 13.59 13.50 -1.80
#